data_AF-C3XQI1-F1
#
_entry.id   AF-C3XQI1-F1
#
_cell.length_a   1.000
_cell.length_b   1.000
_cell.length_c   1.000
_cell.angle_alpha   90.00
_cell.angle_beta   90.00
_cell.angle_gamma   90.00
#
_symmetry.space_group_name_H-M   'P 1'
#
loop_
_entity.id
_entity.type
_entity.pdbx_description
1 polymer ?
#
loop_
_entity_poly.entity_id
_entity_poly.type
_entity_poly.pdbx_seq_one_letter_code
_entity_poly.pdbx_strand_id
1 'polypeptide(L)'
;MFNSVSIGLLSVQLQALLRDAEDQKWAFIPETWQFEDRVGEQDIYNVKDLITAPSTQRPGKTEADILWCKSYPRAVAILFLLDRYAFWQGTSPRLLKAIDDIRQNSPSTPVPPQIVIRKARVLTNAGDLQGAERVLDDVLSPDKEKGTWTYRSDSDRAIAHSVCIQIKGQVQLKLGERSN
;
A
#
# COMPACT_ATOMS: atom_id res chain seq x y z
N MET A 1 -0.57 -18.68 -27.84
CA MET A 1 0.16 -19.41 -26.78
C MET A 1 0.75 -18.38 -25.84
N PHE A 2 0.08 -18.13 -24.71
CA PHE A 2 0.50 -17.09 -23.76
C PHE A 2 1.41 -17.71 -22.70
N ASN A 3 2.73 -17.62 -22.91
CA ASN A 3 3.71 -18.16 -21.99
C ASN A 3 3.61 -17.46 -20.63
N SER A 4 3.37 -18.28 -19.60
CA SER A 4 3.29 -17.94 -18.18
C SER A 4 4.66 -17.49 -17.65
N VAL A 5 4.94 -16.19 -17.71
CA VAL A 5 6.18 -15.64 -17.14
C VAL A 5 5.88 -14.32 -16.44
N SER A 6 5.73 -14.33 -15.11
CA SER A 6 5.61 -13.07 -14.35
C SER A 6 6.13 -13.10 -12.90
N ILE A 7 6.20 -14.25 -12.21
CA ILE A 7 6.64 -14.30 -10.80
C ILE A 7 7.98 -15.00 -10.62
N GLY A 8 8.21 -16.10 -11.35
CA GLY A 8 9.48 -16.84 -11.25
C GLY A 8 10.71 -16.06 -11.71
N LEU A 9 10.53 -14.84 -12.24
CA LEU A 9 11.59 -13.95 -12.64
C LEU A 9 11.89 -12.84 -11.63
N LEU A 10 11.09 -12.73 -10.56
CA LEU A 10 11.34 -11.80 -9.48
C LEU A 10 12.38 -12.40 -8.53
N SER A 11 13.10 -11.53 -7.81
CA SER A 11 13.94 -11.97 -6.69
C SER A 11 13.13 -12.76 -5.65
N VAL A 12 13.78 -13.70 -4.96
CA VAL A 12 13.12 -14.51 -3.92
C VAL A 12 12.51 -13.62 -2.83
N GLN A 13 13.18 -12.51 -2.48
CA GLN A 13 12.65 -11.55 -1.51
C GLN A 13 11.36 -10.89 -2.01
N LEU A 14 11.31 -10.41 -3.25
CA LEU A 14 10.13 -9.75 -3.79
C LEU A 14 8.95 -10.72 -3.97
N GLN A 15 9.23 -11.98 -4.30
CA GLN A 15 8.20 -13.03 -4.31
C GLN A 15 7.62 -13.27 -2.91
N ALA A 16 8.46 -13.28 -1.87
CA ALA A 16 8.01 -13.44 -0.49
C ALA A 16 7.16 -12.25 -0.05
N LEU A 17 7.60 -11.02 -0.30
CA LEU A 17 6.84 -9.80 -0.01
C LEU A 17 5.48 -9.77 -0.71
N LEU A 18 5.42 -10.19 -1.97
CA LEU A 18 4.17 -10.24 -2.72
C LEU A 18 3.18 -11.25 -2.13
N ARG A 19 3.66 -12.45 -1.76
CA ARG A 19 2.84 -13.45 -1.08
C ARG A 19 2.33 -12.94 0.27
N ASP A 20 3.21 -12.31 1.03
CA ASP A 20 2.86 -11.80 2.35
C ASP A 20 1.86 -10.63 2.27
N ALA A 21 1.97 -9.79 1.25
CA ALA A 21 0.99 -8.76 0.94
C ALA A 21 -0.37 -9.34 0.53
N GLU A 22 -0.40 -10.39 -0.30
CA GLU A 22 -1.65 -11.11 -0.66
C GLU A 22 -2.31 -11.77 0.55
N ASP A 23 -1.50 -12.32 1.45
CA ASP A 23 -1.93 -12.97 2.69
C ASP A 23 -2.26 -11.97 3.82
N GLN A 24 -2.26 -10.66 3.49
CA GLN A 24 -2.59 -9.56 4.41
C GLN A 24 -1.76 -9.62 5.70
N LYS A 25 -0.45 -9.89 5.59
CA LYS A 25 0.40 -10.08 6.78
C LYS A 25 0.51 -8.84 7.67
N TRP A 26 0.38 -7.66 7.08
CA TRP A 26 0.64 -6.38 7.75
C TRP A 26 -0.15 -5.25 7.08
N ALA A 27 -0.70 -4.32 7.87
CA ALA A 27 -1.42 -3.15 7.36
C ALA A 27 -0.53 -2.15 6.59
N PHE A 28 0.78 -2.16 6.89
CA PHE A 28 1.83 -1.39 6.24
C PHE A 28 2.98 -2.30 5.88
N ILE A 29 3.63 -2.06 4.74
CA ILE A 29 4.79 -2.88 4.38
C ILE A 29 5.89 -2.64 5.41
N PRO A 30 6.37 -3.70 6.09
CA PRO A 30 7.46 -3.56 7.03
C PRO A 30 8.72 -3.20 6.24
N GLU A 31 9.33 -2.08 6.58
CA GLU A 31 10.71 -1.85 6.21
C GLU A 31 11.56 -2.28 7.41
N THR A 32 12.62 -3.04 7.16
CA THR A 32 13.37 -3.72 8.23
C THR A 32 14.09 -2.76 9.19
N TRP A 33 14.30 -1.50 8.79
CA TRP A 33 14.79 -0.46 9.70
C TRP A 33 13.73 0.05 10.70
N GLN A 34 12.45 -0.29 10.53
CA GLN A 34 11.34 0.23 11.35
C GLN A 34 11.13 -0.54 12.66
N PHE A 35 11.72 -1.73 12.85
CA PHE A 35 11.30 -2.65 13.92
C PHE A 35 12.42 -3.30 14.76
N GLU A 36 13.71 -2.99 14.56
CA GLU A 36 14.78 -3.62 15.37
C GLU A 36 15.87 -2.65 15.85
N ASP A 37 16.16 -2.70 17.15
CA ASP A 37 17.30 -2.01 17.80
C ASP A 37 18.67 -2.63 17.45
N ARG A 38 18.70 -3.76 16.72
CA ARG A 38 19.92 -4.48 16.30
C ARG A 38 19.75 -5.13 14.93
N VAL A 39 19.66 -4.32 13.88
CA VAL A 39 19.70 -4.85 12.51
C VAL A 39 21.16 -5.17 12.15
N GLY A 40 21.47 -6.43 11.85
CA GLY A 40 22.71 -6.77 11.15
C GLY A 40 22.66 -6.25 9.71
N GLU A 41 23.80 -5.84 9.13
CA GLU A 41 23.86 -5.25 7.77
C GLU A 41 23.14 -6.05 6.67
N GLN A 42 22.85 -7.33 6.90
CA GLN A 42 22.19 -8.23 5.95
C GLN A 42 20.66 -8.13 5.92
N ASP A 43 20.03 -7.54 6.94
CA ASP A 43 18.57 -7.49 7.05
C ASP A 43 17.99 -6.13 6.66
N ILE A 44 18.80 -5.11 6.35
CA ILE A 44 18.32 -3.79 5.92
C ILE A 44 17.98 -3.83 4.43
N TYR A 45 16.70 -3.90 4.07
CA TYR A 45 16.27 -3.69 2.69
C TYR A 45 15.20 -2.62 2.60
N ASN A 46 15.35 -1.73 1.62
CA ASN A 46 14.32 -0.80 1.21
C ASN A 46 13.51 -1.44 0.07
N VAL A 47 12.20 -1.51 0.22
CA VAL A 47 11.29 -2.05 -0.80
C VAL A 47 11.45 -1.30 -2.13
N LYS A 48 11.78 -0.01 -2.10
CA LYS A 48 12.14 0.76 -3.29
C LYS A 48 13.35 0.18 -4.02
N ASP A 49 14.40 -0.13 -3.28
CA ASP A 49 15.65 -0.60 -3.87
C ASP A 49 15.43 -1.98 -4.50
N LEU A 50 14.63 -2.84 -3.85
CA LEU A 50 14.21 -4.12 -4.41
C LEU A 50 13.38 -3.97 -5.69
N ILE A 51 12.42 -3.04 -5.72
CA ILE A 51 11.53 -2.86 -6.87
C ILE A 51 12.24 -2.19 -8.06
N THR A 52 13.19 -1.30 -7.78
CA THR A 52 13.96 -0.59 -8.81
C THR A 52 15.23 -1.31 -9.24
N ALA A 53 15.58 -2.42 -8.57
CA ALA A 53 16.71 -3.25 -8.94
C ALA A 53 16.58 -3.75 -10.39
N PRO A 54 17.69 -3.79 -11.15
CA PRO A 54 17.72 -4.47 -12.43
C PRO A 54 17.36 -5.95 -12.23
N SER A 55 16.45 -6.47 -13.06
CA SER A 55 16.12 -7.88 -13.01
C SER A 55 17.30 -8.71 -13.46
N THR A 56 17.73 -9.64 -12.61
CA THR A 56 18.73 -10.66 -12.96
C THR A 56 18.22 -11.63 -14.03
N GLN A 57 16.90 -11.71 -14.19
CA GLN A 57 16.21 -12.66 -15.05
C GLN A 57 15.78 -12.04 -16.40
N ARG A 58 15.66 -10.71 -16.49
CA ARG A 58 15.44 -9.98 -17.75
C ARG A 58 16.33 -8.73 -17.84
N PRO A 59 17.48 -8.83 -18.54
CA PRO A 59 18.34 -7.67 -18.78
C PRO A 59 17.57 -6.49 -19.40
N GLY A 60 17.79 -5.28 -18.88
CA GLY A 60 17.13 -4.06 -19.36
C GLY A 60 15.71 -3.81 -18.81
N LYS A 61 15.26 -4.60 -17.83
CA LYS A 61 13.99 -4.41 -17.11
C LYS A 61 14.22 -4.29 -15.61
N THR A 62 13.39 -3.51 -14.93
CA THR A 62 13.32 -3.50 -13.47
C THR A 62 12.42 -4.62 -12.97
N GLU A 63 12.52 -4.96 -11.69
CA GLU A 63 11.59 -5.89 -11.05
C GLU A 63 10.12 -5.40 -11.16
N ALA A 64 9.89 -4.09 -11.08
CA ALA A 64 8.56 -3.50 -11.30
C ALA A 64 7.98 -3.78 -12.70
N ASP A 65 8.82 -3.75 -13.74
CA ASP A 65 8.39 -3.98 -15.12
C ASP A 65 7.93 -5.43 -15.38
N ILE A 66 8.32 -6.35 -14.50
CA ILE A 66 8.02 -7.78 -14.61
C ILE A 66 6.68 -8.12 -13.91
N LEU A 67 6.25 -7.29 -12.97
CA LEU A 67 5.00 -7.46 -12.23
C LEU A 67 3.79 -7.35 -13.16
N TRP A 68 3.28 -8.49 -13.60
CA TRP A 68 2.03 -8.61 -14.37
C TRP A 68 1.04 -9.51 -13.63
N CYS A 69 -0.25 -9.16 -13.64
CA CYS A 69 -1.28 -9.94 -12.97
C CYS A 69 -2.62 -9.95 -13.73
N LYS A 70 -3.37 -11.05 -13.56
CA LYS A 70 -4.77 -11.19 -13.99
C LYS A 70 -5.75 -11.28 -12.81
N SER A 71 -5.24 -11.22 -11.58
CA SER A 71 -5.98 -11.44 -10.34
C SER A 71 -6.03 -10.13 -9.55
N TYR A 72 -7.22 -9.71 -9.12
CA TYR A 72 -7.41 -8.46 -8.39
C TYR A 72 -6.69 -8.42 -7.03
N PRO A 73 -6.74 -9.46 -6.17
CA PRO A 73 -5.92 -9.51 -4.95
C PRO A 73 -4.43 -9.31 -5.20
N ARG A 74 -3.89 -9.97 -6.23
CA ARG A 74 -2.49 -9.83 -6.62
C ARG A 74 -2.18 -8.43 -7.17
N ALA A 75 -3.09 -7.86 -7.95
CA ALA A 75 -2.96 -6.49 -8.44
C ALA A 75 -2.87 -5.50 -7.27
N VAL A 76 -3.74 -5.64 -6.27
CA VAL A 76 -3.70 -4.80 -5.07
C VAL A 76 -2.40 -5.02 -4.28
N ALA A 77 -1.93 -6.25 -4.14
CA ALA A 77 -0.66 -6.53 -3.47
C ALA A 77 0.54 -5.89 -4.20
N ILE A 78 0.57 -5.91 -5.54
CA ILE A 78 1.57 -5.20 -6.33
C ILE A 78 1.48 -3.68 -6.11
N LEU A 79 0.27 -3.12 -6.17
CA LEU A 79 0.06 -1.69 -5.94
C LEU A 79 0.39 -1.28 -4.50
N PHE A 80 0.21 -2.19 -3.54
CA PHE A 80 0.63 -1.99 -2.15
C PHE A 80 2.15 -1.84 -2.08
N LEU A 81 2.90 -2.78 -2.66
CA LEU A 81 4.37 -2.73 -2.74
C LEU A 81 4.87 -1.45 -3.43
N LEU A 82 4.16 -1.00 -4.46
CA LEU A 82 4.50 0.22 -5.20
C LEU A 82 4.04 1.52 -4.54
N ASP A 83 3.19 1.49 -3.51
CA ASP A 83 2.55 2.69 -2.94
C ASP A 83 3.56 3.76 -2.50
N ARG A 84 4.57 3.33 -1.73
CA ARG A 84 5.57 4.27 -1.19
C ARG A 84 6.44 4.86 -2.30
N TYR A 85 6.82 4.04 -3.27
CA TYR A 85 7.55 4.50 -4.45
C TYR A 85 6.72 5.48 -5.28
N ALA A 86 5.45 5.15 -5.57
CA ALA A 86 4.55 6.01 -6.31
C ALA A 86 4.33 7.36 -5.63
N PHE A 87 4.29 7.39 -4.30
CA PHE A 87 4.22 8.63 -3.55
C PHE A 87 5.45 9.51 -3.72
N TRP A 88 6.65 8.96 -3.62
CA TRP A 88 7.88 9.71 -3.85
C TRP A 88 8.00 10.24 -5.27
N GLN A 89 7.47 9.51 -6.26
CA GLN A 89 7.47 9.93 -7.66
C GLN A 89 6.30 10.87 -8.02
N GLY A 90 5.41 11.20 -7.07
CA GLY A 90 4.22 12.01 -7.33
C GLY A 90 3.16 11.32 -8.20
N THR A 91 3.23 9.99 -8.34
CA THR A 91 2.32 9.18 -9.19
C THR A 91 1.21 8.48 -8.40
N SER A 92 1.09 8.74 -7.09
CA SER A 92 0.01 8.20 -6.25
C SER A 92 -1.40 8.35 -6.84
N PRO A 93 -1.80 9.47 -7.47
CA PRO A 93 -3.14 9.57 -8.06
C PRO A 93 -3.44 8.50 -9.10
N ARG A 94 -2.45 8.12 -9.92
CA ARG A 94 -2.59 7.06 -10.93
C ARG A 94 -2.73 5.68 -10.28
N LEU A 95 -1.93 5.41 -9.25
CA LEU A 95 -2.02 4.19 -8.46
C LEU A 95 -3.39 4.06 -7.79
N LEU A 96 -3.87 5.13 -7.16
CA LEU A 96 -5.17 5.17 -6.49
C LEU A 96 -6.33 4.99 -7.48
N LYS A 97 -6.23 5.54 -8.69
CA LYS A 97 -7.23 5.28 -9.74
C LYS A 97 -7.32 3.80 -10.08
N ALA A 98 -6.18 3.12 -10.22
CA ALA A 98 -6.18 1.67 -10.45
C ALA A 98 -6.82 0.90 -9.28
N ILE A 99 -6.58 1.31 -8.03
CA ILE A 99 -7.25 0.73 -6.86
C ILE A 99 -8.76 0.96 -6.92
N ASP A 100 -9.21 2.17 -7.26
CA ASP A 100 -10.64 2.47 -7.38
C ASP A 100 -11.30 1.64 -8.49
N ASP A 101 -10.65 1.50 -9.65
CA ASP A 101 -11.12 0.64 -10.75
C ASP A 101 -11.22 -0.83 -10.30
N ILE A 102 -10.23 -1.34 -9.55
CA ILE A 102 -10.26 -2.70 -8.99
C ILE A 102 -11.44 -2.85 -8.01
N ARG A 103 -11.66 -1.90 -7.11
CA ARG A 103 -12.75 -1.95 -6.12
C ARG A 103 -14.13 -1.93 -6.80
N GLN A 104 -14.28 -1.19 -7.90
CA GLN A 104 -15.53 -1.19 -8.66
C GLN A 104 -15.81 -2.55 -9.30
N ASN A 105 -14.78 -3.21 -9.83
CA ASN A 105 -14.93 -4.51 -10.50
C ASN A 105 -14.91 -5.70 -9.53
N SER A 106 -14.33 -5.54 -8.34
CA SER A 106 -14.27 -6.56 -7.29
C SER A 106 -14.32 -5.91 -5.90
N PRO A 107 -15.53 -5.56 -5.42
CA PRO A 107 -15.72 -4.92 -4.12
C PRO A 107 -15.24 -5.76 -2.93
N SER A 108 -15.12 -7.08 -3.12
CA SER A 108 -14.61 -8.02 -2.11
C SER A 108 -13.08 -8.05 -2.02
N THR A 109 -12.36 -7.43 -2.97
CA THR A 109 -10.89 -7.41 -2.92
C THR A 109 -10.43 -6.48 -1.79
N PRO A 110 -9.70 -7.00 -0.79
CA PRO A 110 -9.26 -6.21 0.35
C PRO A 110 -8.21 -5.19 -0.08
N VAL A 111 -8.33 -3.96 0.42
CA VAL A 111 -7.37 -2.88 0.16
C VAL A 111 -6.59 -2.57 1.44
N PRO A 112 -5.24 -2.56 1.40
CA PRO A 112 -4.42 -2.28 2.57
C PRO A 112 -4.68 -0.90 3.18
N PRO A 113 -4.70 -0.77 4.52
CA PRO A 113 -4.84 0.50 5.21
C PRO A 113 -3.84 1.55 4.74
N GLN A 114 -2.60 1.18 4.43
CA GLN A 114 -1.59 2.09 3.86
C GLN A 114 -2.09 2.81 2.59
N ILE A 115 -2.76 2.10 1.68
CA ILE A 115 -3.30 2.68 0.43
C ILE A 115 -4.49 3.59 0.74
N VAL A 116 -5.36 3.20 1.68
CA VAL A 116 -6.50 4.03 2.09
C VAL A 116 -6.00 5.34 2.72
N ILE A 117 -4.99 5.25 3.58
CA ILE A 117 -4.30 6.39 4.17
C ILE A 117 -3.62 7.25 3.09
N ARG A 118 -3.03 6.62 2.05
CA ARG A 118 -2.47 7.36 0.90
C ARG A 118 -3.54 8.19 0.22
N LYS A 119 -4.74 7.63 0.00
CA LYS A 119 -5.87 8.35 -0.59
C LYS A 119 -6.24 9.57 0.23
N ALA A 120 -6.35 9.43 1.55
CA ALA A 120 -6.59 10.57 2.44
C ALA A 120 -5.52 11.66 2.27
N ARG A 121 -4.22 11.30 2.26
CA ARG A 121 -3.13 12.28 2.06
C ARG A 121 -3.22 13.00 0.71
N VAL A 122 -3.52 12.29 -0.37
CA VAL A 122 -3.68 12.89 -1.71
C VAL A 122 -4.84 13.87 -1.74
N LEU A 123 -5.99 13.50 -1.15
CA LEU A 123 -7.16 14.38 -1.03
C LEU A 123 -6.86 15.63 -0.19
N THR A 124 -6.18 15.46 0.95
CA THR A 124 -5.73 16.57 1.79
C THR A 124 -4.84 17.54 1.04
N ASN A 125 -3.90 17.02 0.24
CA ASN A 125 -3.00 17.85 -0.57
C ASN A 125 -3.72 18.54 -1.73
N ALA A 126 -4.77 17.93 -2.27
CA ALA A 126 -5.64 18.54 -3.27
C ALA A 126 -6.64 19.55 -2.67
N GLY A 127 -6.71 19.66 -1.34
CA GLY A 127 -7.62 20.55 -0.64
C GLY A 127 -9.01 19.98 -0.38
N ASP A 128 -9.28 18.73 -0.76
CA ASP A 128 -10.51 18.00 -0.44
C ASP A 128 -10.41 17.39 0.97
N LEU A 129 -10.53 18.26 1.97
CA LEU A 129 -10.39 17.89 3.37
C LEU A 129 -11.56 17.01 3.86
N GLN A 130 -12.78 17.25 3.37
CA GLN A 130 -13.95 16.44 3.72
C GLN A 130 -13.88 15.03 3.12
N GLY A 131 -13.38 14.91 1.88
CA GLY A 131 -13.11 13.61 1.26
C GLY A 131 -12.02 12.85 2.00
N ALA A 132 -10.95 13.53 2.43
CA ALA A 132 -9.90 12.94 3.23
C ALA A 132 -10.43 12.41 4.58
N GLU A 133 -11.26 13.18 5.29
CA GLU A 133 -11.85 12.76 6.57
C GLU A 133 -12.75 11.52 6.40
N ARG A 134 -13.64 11.52 5.39
CA ARG A 134 -14.50 10.35 5.08
C ARG A 134 -13.71 9.07 4.83
N VAL A 135 -12.59 9.17 4.11
CA VAL A 135 -11.71 8.03 3.84
C VAL A 135 -11.03 7.51 5.11
N LEU A 136 -10.69 8.40 6.06
CA LEU A 136 -10.08 7.99 7.32
C LEU A 136 -11.10 7.35 8.27
N ASP A 137 -12.34 7.84 8.27
CA ASP A 137 -13.44 7.23 9.05
C ASP A 137 -13.74 5.80 8.60
N ASP A 138 -13.61 5.53 7.30
CA ASP A 138 -13.74 4.19 6.75
C ASP A 138 -12.70 3.20 7.33
N VAL A 139 -11.49 3.66 7.67
CA VAL A 139 -10.46 2.83 8.29
C VAL A 139 -10.71 2.64 9.78
N LEU A 140 -11.24 3.66 10.46
CA LEU A 140 -11.50 3.65 11.90
C LEU A 140 -12.80 2.90 12.28
N SER A 141 -13.67 2.64 11.30
CA SER A 141 -14.95 1.97 11.53
C SER A 141 -14.78 0.50 11.99
N PRO A 142 -15.43 0.08 13.08
CA PRO A 142 -15.30 -1.28 13.62
C PRO A 142 -16.05 -2.35 12.80
N ASP A 143 -17.02 -1.96 11.95
CA ASP A 143 -18.11 -2.86 11.51
C ASP A 143 -18.08 -3.30 10.05
N LYS A 144 -16.94 -3.22 9.35
CA LYS A 144 -16.89 -3.70 7.97
C LYS A 144 -16.31 -5.11 7.92
N GLU A 145 -17.19 -6.10 7.85
CA GLU A 145 -16.87 -7.54 7.76
C GLU A 145 -16.89 -8.13 6.33
N LYS A 146 -17.03 -7.33 5.27
CA LYS A 146 -16.93 -7.83 3.88
C LYS A 146 -16.18 -6.86 2.96
N GLY A 147 -15.15 -7.37 2.26
CA GLY A 147 -14.33 -6.60 1.31
C GLY A 147 -13.32 -5.65 1.96
N THR A 148 -13.05 -5.84 3.24
CA THR A 148 -12.15 -5.04 4.06
C THR A 148 -10.91 -5.81 4.46
N TRP A 149 -9.85 -5.07 4.71
CA TRP A 149 -8.60 -5.63 5.19
C TRP A 149 -8.79 -6.35 6.52
N THR A 150 -8.29 -7.58 6.61
CA THR A 150 -8.30 -8.37 7.84
C THR A 150 -6.97 -8.20 8.55
N TYR A 151 -6.99 -7.53 9.70
CA TYR A 151 -5.80 -7.40 10.54
C TYR A 151 -5.44 -8.74 11.19
N ARG A 152 -4.16 -9.10 11.18
CA ARG A 152 -3.69 -10.34 11.82
C ARG A 152 -3.62 -10.27 13.33
N SER A 153 -3.52 -9.06 13.89
CA SER A 153 -3.44 -8.82 15.32
C SER A 153 -4.07 -7.48 15.69
N ASP A 154 -4.47 -7.34 16.95
CA ASP A 154 -4.95 -6.07 17.48
C ASP A 154 -3.86 -4.98 17.45
N SER A 155 -2.59 -5.38 17.55
CA SER A 155 -1.47 -4.45 17.46
C SER A 155 -1.33 -3.83 16.06
N ASP A 156 -1.46 -4.63 14.99
CA ASP A 156 -1.42 -4.14 13.61
C ASP A 156 -2.59 -3.20 13.32
N ARG A 157 -3.78 -3.54 13.84
CA ARG A 157 -4.96 -2.66 13.81
C ARG A 157 -4.71 -1.34 14.55
N ALA A 158 -4.14 -1.40 15.76
CA ALA A 158 -3.83 -0.22 16.57
C ALA A 158 -2.81 0.70 15.88
N ILE A 159 -1.80 0.15 15.19
CA ILE A 159 -0.84 0.92 14.40
C ILE A 159 -1.57 1.64 13.24
N ALA A 160 -2.41 0.94 12.47
CA ALA A 160 -3.19 1.56 11.40
C ALA A 160 -4.11 2.67 11.90
N HIS A 161 -4.83 2.42 13.00
CA HIS A 161 -5.73 3.40 13.60
C HIS A 161 -4.98 4.63 14.13
N SER A 162 -3.84 4.44 14.79
CA SER A 162 -3.06 5.58 15.33
C SER A 162 -2.56 6.51 14.21
N VAL A 163 -2.06 5.96 13.10
CA VAL A 163 -1.68 6.75 11.92
C VAL A 163 -2.89 7.46 11.31
N CYS A 164 -4.04 6.79 11.23
CA CYS A 164 -5.28 7.42 10.73
C CYS A 164 -5.72 8.59 11.61
N ILE A 165 -5.73 8.42 12.93
CA ILE A 165 -6.09 9.47 13.91
C ILE A 165 -5.15 10.66 13.77
N GLN A 166 -3.84 10.42 13.66
CA GLN A 166 -2.85 11.49 13.48
C GLN A 166 -3.14 12.32 12.22
N ILE A 167 -3.40 11.68 11.08
CA ILE A 167 -3.69 12.38 9.82
C ILE A 167 -5.04 13.08 9.91
N LYS A 168 -6.05 12.46 10.55
CA LYS A 168 -7.35 13.08 10.75
C LYS A 168 -7.24 14.37 11.55
N GLY A 169 -6.43 14.38 12.62
CA GLY A 169 -6.13 15.60 13.38
C GLY A 169 -5.51 16.70 12.52
N GLN A 170 -4.59 16.36 11.61
CA GLN A 170 -4.02 17.33 10.66
C GLN A 170 -5.06 17.87 9.67
N VAL A 171 -5.98 17.02 9.20
CA VAL A 171 -7.08 17.43 8.31
C VAL A 171 -8.04 18.39 9.04
N GLN A 172 -8.40 18.07 10.28
CA GLN A 172 -9.29 18.89 11.10
C GLN A 172 -8.69 20.24 11.46
N LEU A 173 -7.37 20.29 11.74
CA LEU A 173 -6.66 21.55 11.95
C LEU A 173 -6.78 22.46 10.71
N LYS A 174 -6.52 21.91 9.51
CA LYS A 174 -6.66 22.65 8.24
C LYS A 174 -8.09 23.09 7.94
N LEU A 175 -9.09 22.31 8.35
CA LEU A 175 -10.51 22.69 8.23
C LEU A 175 -10.85 23.87 9.14
N GLY A 176 -10.33 23.87 10.37
CA GLY A 176 -10.50 24.97 11.32
C GLY A 176 -9.84 26.26 10.85
N GLU A 177 -8.62 26.18 10.29
CA GLU A 177 -7.91 27.32 9.72
C GLU A 177 -8.65 27.98 8.54
N ARG A 178 -9.41 27.21 7.76
CA ARG A 178 -10.22 27.71 6.63
C ARG A 178 -11.57 28.31 7.05
N SER A 179 -11.99 28.07 8.28
CA SER A 179 -13.29 28.54 8.79
C SER A 179 -13.19 29.90 9.51
N ASN A 180 -11.98 30.44 9.64
CA ASN A 180 -11.67 31.78 10.15
C ASN A 180 -11.27 32.71 8.99
#